data_AF-M6GKT2-F1
#
_entry.id   AF-M6GKT2-F1
#
_cell.length_a   1.000
_cell.length_b   1.000
_cell.length_c   1.000
_cell.angle_alpha   90.00
_cell.angle_beta   90.00
_cell.angle_gamma   90.00
#
_symmetry.space_group_name_H-M   'P 1'
#
loop_
_entity.id
_entity.type
_entity.pdbx_description
1 polymer ?
#
loop_
_entity_poly.entity_id
_entity_poly.type
_entity_poly.pdbx_seq_one_letter_code
_entity_poly.pdbx_strand_id
1 'polypeptide(L)'
;MAAKTFSKTKIKKGKPSTKSNTKKQTKLKTTSSGIKLSKNFFNPKNPLPVVYQPNSTTQKSKQTLIQWIKTNKRALTDDLKQYGAILFRGFEIISPQDFEEVILNIDSNLKNNYLGTSPRNQVTKYTFTATELPSAYPIMQHAEMSFLDSPPKKLFSIAEKLQESLEKHLLPILEKY
;
A
#
# COMPACT_ATOMS: atom_id res chain seq x y z
N MET A 1 8.84 85.09 -2.55
CA MET A 1 8.49 84.58 -3.90
C MET A 1 7.22 83.76 -3.74
N ALA A 2 6.02 84.37 -3.78
CA ALA A 2 5.18 84.57 -4.97
C ALA A 2 4.88 83.25 -5.72
N ALA A 3 3.67 82.84 -6.08
CA ALA A 3 2.30 83.31 -5.90
C ALA A 3 1.39 82.25 -6.57
N LYS A 4 0.10 82.15 -6.17
CA LYS A 4 -1.07 81.89 -7.07
C LYS A 4 -1.09 80.49 -7.76
N THR A 5 -2.17 79.83 -8.20
CA THR A 5 -3.54 80.21 -8.58
C THR A 5 -4.35 78.93 -8.90
N PHE A 6 -5.68 79.09 -8.88
CA PHE A 6 -6.76 78.24 -9.41
C PHE A 6 -6.53 77.62 -10.81
N SER A 7 -7.19 76.49 -11.12
CA SER A 7 -8.42 76.42 -11.96
C SER A 7 -8.64 75.14 -12.80
N LYS A 8 -9.93 74.71 -12.78
CA LYS A 8 -10.82 74.19 -13.85
C LYS A 8 -10.56 72.87 -14.62
N THR A 9 -11.47 71.93 -14.34
CA THR A 9 -12.49 71.32 -15.23
C THR A 9 -12.09 70.65 -16.57
N LYS A 10 -12.54 69.40 -16.77
CA LYS A 10 -13.15 68.96 -18.05
C LYS A 10 -14.18 67.84 -17.87
N ILE A 11 -15.19 67.91 -18.74
CA ILE A 11 -16.48 67.24 -18.75
C ILE A 11 -16.48 66.00 -19.68
N LYS A 12 -17.27 64.98 -19.28
CA LYS A 12 -17.98 63.91 -20.02
C LYS A 12 -17.53 63.55 -21.46
N LYS A 13 -17.46 62.23 -21.73
CA LYS A 13 -18.44 61.45 -22.54
C LYS A 13 -17.95 60.00 -22.76
N GLY A 14 -18.85 59.03 -22.67
CA GLY A 14 -18.66 57.67 -23.22
C GLY A 14 -19.19 56.53 -22.34
N LYS A 15 -20.44 56.13 -22.55
CA LYS A 15 -20.93 54.75 -22.30
C LYS A 15 -20.54 53.94 -23.56
N PRO A 16 -20.19 52.64 -23.46
CA PRO A 16 -21.24 51.64 -23.24
C PRO A 16 -20.86 50.48 -22.31
N SER A 17 -21.92 49.81 -21.90
CA SER A 17 -22.03 48.51 -21.24
C SER A 17 -20.96 47.46 -21.57
N THR A 18 -20.50 46.78 -20.53
CA THR A 18 -20.35 45.31 -20.59
C THR A 18 -20.63 44.75 -19.21
N LYS A 19 -21.77 44.09 -19.07
CA LYS A 19 -22.08 43.21 -17.95
C LYS A 19 -21.07 42.06 -18.02
N SER A 20 -20.10 42.03 -17.12
CA SER A 20 -19.31 40.83 -16.88
C SER A 20 -20.23 39.82 -16.20
N ASN A 21 -20.77 38.92 -17.02
CA ASN A 21 -21.44 37.72 -16.56
C ASN A 21 -20.49 36.97 -15.62
N THR A 22 -20.83 36.97 -14.34
CA THR A 22 -20.31 36.04 -13.35
C THR A 22 -20.69 34.63 -13.82
N LYS A 23 -19.81 34.00 -14.60
CA LYS A 23 -19.88 32.56 -14.84
C LYS A 23 -19.72 31.92 -13.46
N LYS A 24 -20.86 31.55 -12.86
CA LYS A 24 -20.95 30.49 -11.86
C LYS A 24 -20.13 29.34 -12.42
N GLN A 25 -18.93 29.16 -11.88
CA GLN A 25 -18.16 27.95 -12.07
C GLN A 25 -19.03 26.87 -11.46
N THR A 26 -19.75 26.16 -12.32
CA THR A 26 -20.33 24.87 -12.03
C THR A 26 -19.18 23.98 -11.61
N LYS A 27 -19.00 23.92 -10.29
CA LYS A 27 -18.14 22.97 -9.59
C LYS A 27 -18.50 21.60 -10.14
N LEU A 28 -17.65 21.06 -11.03
CA LEU A 28 -17.74 19.67 -11.41
C LEU A 28 -17.64 18.90 -10.10
N LYS A 29 -18.76 18.29 -9.70
CA LYS A 29 -18.78 17.28 -8.66
C LYS A 29 -17.96 16.12 -9.22
N THR A 30 -16.67 16.07 -8.89
CA THR A 30 -15.90 14.85 -8.97
C THR A 30 -16.55 13.88 -7.99
N THR A 31 -17.45 13.04 -8.49
CA THR A 31 -17.91 11.87 -7.78
C THR A 31 -16.68 10.99 -7.59
N SER A 32 -16.00 11.13 -6.45
CA SER A 32 -14.91 10.23 -6.06
C SER A 32 -15.53 8.87 -5.77
N SER A 33 -15.82 8.11 -6.83
CA SER A 33 -15.98 6.67 -6.73
C SER A 33 -14.63 6.13 -6.28
N GLY A 34 -14.44 6.03 -4.96
CA GLY A 34 -13.22 5.52 -4.36
C GLY A 34 -12.86 4.17 -4.99
N ILE A 35 -11.57 3.91 -5.14
CA ILE A 35 -11.07 2.62 -5.62
C ILE A 35 -11.73 1.53 -4.77
N LYS A 36 -12.42 0.59 -5.41
CA LYS A 36 -13.00 -0.59 -4.76
C LYS A 36 -12.18 -1.79 -5.17
N LEU A 37 -11.69 -2.53 -4.18
CA LEU A 37 -11.08 -3.86 -4.34
C LEU A 37 -12.10 -4.92 -3.93
N SER A 38 -11.95 -6.13 -4.45
CA SER A 38 -12.70 -7.28 -3.92
C SER A 38 -12.10 -7.74 -2.60
N LYS A 39 -12.95 -8.24 -1.70
CA LYS A 39 -12.60 -8.78 -0.39
C LYS A 39 -13.17 -10.20 -0.30
N ASN A 40 -12.29 -11.18 -0.29
CA ASN A 40 -12.62 -12.61 -0.25
C ASN A 40 -11.82 -13.30 0.87
N PHE A 41 -11.91 -14.62 0.97
CA PHE A 41 -11.11 -15.44 1.88
C PHE A 41 -10.28 -16.46 1.11
N PHE A 42 -9.10 -16.80 1.63
CA PHE A 42 -8.24 -17.80 0.99
C PHE A 42 -8.88 -19.20 1.01
N ASN A 43 -9.53 -19.55 2.13
CA ASN A 43 -10.32 -20.77 2.26
C ASN A 43 -11.79 -20.39 2.56
N PRO A 44 -12.78 -20.78 1.73
CA PRO A 44 -14.18 -20.47 1.99
C PRO A 44 -14.74 -21.11 3.27
N LYS A 45 -14.16 -22.23 3.72
CA LYS A 45 -14.59 -22.97 4.93
C LYS A 45 -13.90 -22.47 6.20
N ASN A 46 -12.78 -21.79 6.06
CA ASN A 46 -12.04 -21.18 7.18
C ASN A 46 -11.63 -19.77 6.74
N PRO A 47 -12.32 -18.71 7.20
CA PRO A 47 -12.22 -17.35 6.65
C PRO A 47 -10.90 -16.64 7.03
N LEU A 48 -9.76 -17.29 6.83
CA LEU A 48 -8.42 -16.83 7.17
C LEU A 48 -7.41 -17.29 6.09
N PRO A 49 -6.47 -16.43 5.65
CA PRO A 49 -6.52 -14.97 5.78
C PRO A 49 -7.62 -14.35 4.91
N VAL A 50 -7.98 -13.10 5.22
CA VAL A 50 -8.76 -12.26 4.29
C VAL A 50 -7.87 -11.85 3.11
N VAL A 51 -8.45 -11.80 1.91
CA VAL A 51 -7.74 -11.54 0.67
C VAL A 51 -8.35 -10.32 -0.03
N TYR A 52 -7.51 -9.33 -0.32
CA TYR A 52 -7.84 -8.19 -1.16
C TYR A 52 -7.25 -8.34 -2.56
N GLN A 53 -8.06 -8.12 -3.59
CA GLN A 53 -7.65 -8.27 -4.99
C GLN A 53 -8.15 -7.10 -5.87
N PRO A 54 -7.41 -6.74 -6.93
CA PRO A 54 -7.90 -5.79 -7.93
C PRO A 54 -9.11 -6.37 -8.66
N ASN A 55 -10.09 -5.53 -8.98
CA ASN A 55 -11.29 -5.95 -9.71
C ASN A 55 -11.11 -5.91 -11.24
N SER A 56 -10.02 -5.31 -11.72
CA SER A 56 -9.68 -5.22 -13.14
C SER A 56 -8.17 -5.18 -13.35
N THR A 57 -7.72 -5.46 -14.57
CA THR A 57 -6.31 -5.35 -14.96
C THR A 57 -5.75 -3.94 -14.75
N THR A 58 -6.58 -2.91 -14.92
CA THR A 58 -6.20 -1.51 -14.71
C THR A 58 -5.98 -1.13 -13.24
N GLN A 59 -6.37 -1.99 -12.29
CA GLN A 59 -6.22 -1.75 -10.84
C GLN A 59 -5.03 -2.47 -10.21
N LYS A 60 -4.21 -3.17 -11.00
CA LYS A 60 -3.10 -3.98 -10.48
C LYS A 60 -1.90 -3.16 -10.01
N SER A 61 -1.80 -1.90 -10.40
CA SER A 61 -0.62 -1.06 -10.11
C SER A 61 -0.37 -0.87 -8.60
N LYS A 62 0.92 -0.73 -8.24
CA LYS A 62 1.36 -0.32 -6.90
C LYS A 62 0.64 0.94 -6.40
N GLN A 63 0.49 1.94 -7.26
CA GLN A 63 -0.12 3.23 -6.91
C GLN A 63 -1.60 3.07 -6.56
N THR A 64 -2.34 2.23 -7.28
CA THR A 64 -3.74 1.90 -6.95
C THR A 64 -3.83 1.28 -5.56
N LEU A 65 -2.96 0.31 -5.24
CA LEU A 65 -2.93 -0.32 -3.92
C LEU A 65 -2.62 0.69 -2.80
N ILE A 66 -1.61 1.55 -2.98
CA ILE A 66 -1.26 2.60 -2.01
C ILE A 66 -2.43 3.56 -1.78
N GLN A 67 -3.08 4.03 -2.85
CA GLN A 67 -4.24 4.93 -2.75
C GLN A 67 -5.40 4.25 -2.01
N TRP A 68 -5.63 2.96 -2.28
CA TRP A 68 -6.64 2.19 -1.59
C TRP A 68 -6.33 2.02 -0.10
N ILE A 69 -5.09 1.65 0.27
CA ILE A 69 -4.64 1.52 1.66
C ILE A 69 -4.85 2.82 2.43
N LYS A 70 -4.47 3.97 1.85
CA LYS A 70 -4.62 5.29 2.48
C LYS A 70 -6.07 5.61 2.83
N THR A 71 -7.03 5.18 2.01
CA THR A 71 -8.45 5.44 2.20
C THR A 71 -9.17 4.39 3.05
N ASN A 72 -8.54 3.21 3.27
CA ASN A 72 -9.15 2.06 3.95
C ASN A 72 -8.41 1.63 5.23
N LYS A 73 -7.61 2.50 5.86
CA LYS A 73 -6.81 2.17 7.07
C LYS A 73 -7.63 1.56 8.21
N ARG A 74 -8.84 2.08 8.45
CA ARG A 74 -9.73 1.54 9.49
C ARG A 74 -10.15 0.12 9.17
N ALA A 75 -10.62 -0.13 7.95
CA ALA A 75 -11.01 -1.47 7.49
C ALA A 75 -9.85 -2.46 7.61
N LEU A 76 -8.62 -2.06 7.22
CA LEU A 76 -7.43 -2.89 7.37
C LEU A 76 -7.12 -3.20 8.85
N THR A 77 -7.31 -2.24 9.75
CA THR A 77 -7.08 -2.46 11.19
C THR A 77 -8.11 -3.42 11.77
N ASP A 78 -9.38 -3.24 11.42
CA ASP A 78 -10.48 -4.07 11.91
C ASP A 78 -10.36 -5.51 11.36
N ASP A 79 -10.03 -5.64 10.08
CA ASP A 79 -9.82 -6.94 9.44
C ASP A 79 -8.60 -7.67 9.99
N LEU A 80 -7.47 -6.97 10.24
CA LEU A 80 -6.30 -7.61 10.82
C LEU A 80 -6.59 -8.14 12.24
N LYS A 81 -7.38 -7.39 13.03
CA LYS A 81 -7.81 -7.83 14.37
C LYS A 81 -8.76 -9.02 14.31
N GLN A 82 -9.67 -9.04 13.33
CA GLN A 82 -10.67 -10.10 13.20
C GLN A 82 -10.09 -11.39 12.60
N TYR A 83 -9.25 -11.27 11.58
CA TYR A 83 -8.81 -12.40 10.73
C TYR A 83 -7.34 -12.77 10.93
N GLY A 84 -6.58 -12.04 11.77
CA GLY A 84 -5.18 -12.32 12.10
C GLY A 84 -4.16 -12.05 10.98
N ALA A 85 -4.56 -12.16 9.71
CA ALA A 85 -3.71 -11.88 8.56
C ALA A 85 -4.51 -11.36 7.36
N ILE A 86 -3.86 -10.48 6.57
CA ILE A 86 -4.39 -9.90 5.35
C ILE A 86 -3.44 -10.23 4.20
N LEU A 87 -3.98 -10.75 3.11
CA LEU A 87 -3.25 -11.02 1.88
C LEU A 87 -3.68 -10.05 0.78
N PHE A 88 -2.72 -9.30 0.24
CA PHE A 88 -2.91 -8.56 -1.01
C PHE A 88 -2.45 -9.43 -2.18
N ARG A 89 -3.37 -9.79 -3.09
CA ARG A 89 -3.07 -10.71 -4.20
C ARG A 89 -3.44 -10.11 -5.54
N GLY A 90 -2.57 -10.27 -6.53
CA GLY A 90 -2.79 -9.84 -7.91
C GLY A 90 -2.34 -8.41 -8.22
N PHE A 91 -1.57 -7.79 -7.32
CA PHE A 91 -0.94 -6.49 -7.54
C PHE A 91 0.47 -6.63 -8.11
N GLU A 92 0.91 -5.63 -8.86
CA GLU A 92 2.22 -5.52 -9.47
C GLU A 92 3.24 -4.96 -8.46
N ILE A 93 3.52 -5.76 -7.42
CA ILE A 93 4.59 -5.50 -6.45
C ILE A 93 5.73 -6.45 -6.78
N ILE A 94 6.70 -5.98 -7.57
CA ILE A 94 7.70 -6.84 -8.22
C ILE A 94 9.09 -6.73 -7.59
N SER A 95 9.27 -5.83 -6.62
CA SER A 95 10.55 -5.57 -5.99
C SER A 95 10.43 -5.33 -4.48
N PRO A 96 11.51 -5.54 -3.71
CA PRO A 96 11.60 -5.14 -2.31
C PRO A 96 11.33 -3.64 -2.09
N GLN A 97 11.69 -2.78 -3.04
CA GLN A 97 11.44 -1.34 -3.00
C GLN A 97 9.95 -1.02 -3.13
N ASP A 98 9.25 -1.67 -4.08
CA ASP A 98 7.80 -1.55 -4.21
C ASP A 98 7.08 -2.00 -2.95
N PHE A 99 7.55 -3.11 -2.37
CA PHE A 99 7.03 -3.64 -1.12
C PHE A 99 7.18 -2.65 0.03
N GLU A 100 8.39 -2.12 0.25
CA GLU A 100 8.68 -1.13 1.29
C GLU A 100 7.78 0.10 1.16
N GLU A 101 7.62 0.64 -0.06
CA GLU A 101 6.73 1.77 -0.32
C GLU A 101 5.27 1.46 0.05
N VAL A 102 4.77 0.25 -0.24
CA VAL A 102 3.40 -0.15 0.12
C VAL A 102 3.24 -0.25 1.63
N ILE A 103 4.13 -0.97 2.32
CA ILE A 103 3.96 -1.24 3.77
C ILE A 103 4.11 0.02 4.62
N LEU A 104 4.90 1.00 4.20
CA LEU A 104 5.00 2.32 4.85
C LEU A 104 3.66 3.06 4.89
N ASN A 105 2.76 2.77 3.94
CA ASN A 105 1.41 3.34 3.93
C ASN A 105 0.44 2.60 4.87
N ILE A 106 0.75 1.34 5.23
CA ILE A 106 0.01 0.56 6.22
C ILE A 106 0.44 0.94 7.63
N ASP A 107 1.75 0.97 7.89
CA ASP A 107 2.34 1.39 9.16
C ASP A 107 3.57 2.26 8.92
N SER A 108 3.54 3.48 9.44
CA SER A 108 4.66 4.44 9.31
C SER A 108 5.75 4.24 10.37
N ASN A 109 5.54 3.41 11.39
CA ASN A 109 6.49 3.16 12.48
C ASN A 109 7.21 1.81 12.31
N LEU A 110 7.70 1.55 11.10
CA LEU A 110 8.51 0.35 10.82
C LEU A 110 9.82 0.40 11.61
N LYS A 111 10.28 -0.78 12.04
CA LYS A 111 11.55 -0.96 12.73
C LYS A 111 12.51 -1.70 11.82
N ASN A 112 13.77 -1.31 11.84
CA ASN A 112 14.87 -1.94 11.10
C ASN A 112 16.00 -2.42 12.01
N ASN A 113 15.84 -2.30 13.33
CA ASN A 113 16.73 -2.92 14.31
C ASN A 113 16.23 -4.34 14.59
N TYR A 114 16.80 -5.30 13.87
CA TYR A 114 16.46 -6.71 14.06
C TYR A 114 17.25 -7.29 15.25
N LEU A 115 16.51 -7.79 16.24
CA LEU A 115 17.04 -8.37 17.48
C LEU A 115 16.84 -9.89 17.54
N GLY A 116 16.61 -10.53 16.38
CA GLY A 116 16.46 -11.98 16.30
C GLY A 116 17.80 -12.71 16.25
N THR A 117 17.76 -14.03 16.37
CA THR A 117 18.95 -14.89 16.46
C THR A 117 19.46 -15.37 15.10
N SER A 118 18.60 -15.42 14.09
CA SER A 118 18.97 -15.89 12.75
C SER A 118 19.52 -14.75 11.89
N PRO A 119 20.61 -14.95 11.13
CA PRO A 119 21.14 -13.93 10.23
C PRO A 119 20.11 -13.56 9.17
N ARG A 120 20.07 -12.27 8.80
CA ARG A 120 19.25 -11.72 7.72
C ARG A 120 20.05 -10.69 6.94
N ASN A 121 19.91 -10.68 5.63
CA ASN A 121 20.53 -9.69 4.77
C ASN A 121 19.57 -8.53 4.56
N GLN A 122 20.05 -7.32 4.79
CA GLN A 122 19.27 -6.11 4.52
C GLN A 122 19.19 -5.87 3.01
N VAL A 123 17.98 -5.71 2.49
CA VAL A 123 17.72 -5.47 1.05
C VAL A 123 17.29 -4.03 0.79
N THR A 124 16.49 -3.47 1.70
CA THR A 124 16.10 -2.05 1.72
C THR A 124 16.19 -1.51 3.16
N LYS A 125 15.69 -0.30 3.44
CA LYS A 125 15.77 0.26 4.81
C LYS A 125 15.02 -0.60 5.84
N TYR A 126 13.88 -1.16 5.45
CA TYR A 126 12.96 -1.93 6.31
C TYR A 126 12.67 -3.35 5.80
N THR A 127 13.22 -3.74 4.63
CA THR A 127 13.07 -5.11 4.09
C THR A 127 14.37 -5.88 4.23
N PHE A 128 14.26 -7.11 4.71
CA PHE A 128 15.35 -8.03 4.93
C PHE A 128 14.99 -9.40 4.33
N THR A 129 15.99 -10.19 3.96
CA THR A 129 15.76 -11.58 3.60
C THR A 129 15.27 -12.38 4.81
N ALA A 130 14.47 -13.42 4.55
CA ALA A 130 14.14 -14.41 5.57
C ALA A 130 15.36 -15.27 5.90
N THR A 131 15.28 -16.03 7.00
CA THR A 131 16.31 -17.00 7.37
C THR A 131 16.47 -18.05 6.27
N GLU A 132 17.70 -18.23 5.80
CA GLU A 132 18.07 -19.31 4.90
C GLU A 132 18.43 -20.54 5.72
N LEU A 133 17.50 -21.49 5.79
CA LEU A 133 17.76 -22.85 6.26
C LEU A 133 17.73 -23.81 5.05
N PRO A 134 18.56 -24.85 5.03
CA PRO A 134 18.41 -25.90 4.01
C PRO A 134 16.99 -26.47 4.06
N SER A 135 16.41 -26.75 2.90
CA SER A 135 15.00 -27.18 2.76
C SER A 135 14.65 -28.45 3.54
N ALA A 136 15.65 -29.25 3.92
CA ALA A 136 15.50 -30.45 4.74
C ALA A 136 15.16 -30.15 6.22
N TYR A 137 15.38 -28.92 6.71
CA TYR A 137 15.13 -28.54 8.10
C TYR A 137 13.79 -27.79 8.23
N PRO A 138 12.76 -28.40 8.83
CA PRO A 138 11.49 -27.72 9.03
C PRO A 138 11.62 -26.60 10.06
N ILE A 139 10.98 -25.45 9.77
CA ILE A 139 10.84 -24.36 10.74
C ILE A 139 9.57 -24.61 11.55
N MET A 140 9.73 -24.80 12.86
CA MET A 140 8.61 -24.98 13.78
C MET A 140 7.75 -23.72 13.87
N GLN A 141 6.45 -23.89 14.13
CA GLN A 141 5.54 -22.76 14.35
C GLN A 141 5.94 -21.98 15.61
N HIS A 142 6.05 -20.66 15.48
CA HIS A 142 6.39 -19.77 16.59
C HIS A 142 5.85 -18.35 16.32
N ALA A 143 5.78 -17.54 17.38
CA ALA A 143 5.58 -16.10 17.24
C ALA A 143 6.94 -15.41 17.08
N GLU A 144 7.03 -14.49 16.13
CA GLU A 144 8.27 -13.77 15.81
C GLU A 144 8.85 -13.09 17.07
N MET A 145 10.09 -13.44 17.42
CA MET A 145 10.86 -12.82 18.51
C MET A 145 10.11 -12.79 19.86
N SER A 146 9.30 -13.80 20.16
CA SER A 146 8.48 -13.88 21.39
C SER A 146 9.27 -13.90 22.71
N PHE A 147 10.60 -14.04 22.64
CA PHE A 147 11.50 -14.02 23.78
C PHE A 147 11.92 -12.59 24.20
N LEU A 148 11.53 -11.55 23.47
CA LEU A 148 11.79 -10.15 23.84
C LEU A 148 10.69 -9.58 24.73
N ASP A 149 11.03 -8.59 25.55
CA ASP A 149 10.06 -7.84 26.38
C ASP A 149 8.99 -7.12 25.54
N SER A 150 9.35 -6.67 24.33
CA SER A 150 8.45 -5.98 23.40
C SER A 150 8.58 -6.58 21.98
N PRO A 151 7.95 -7.73 21.72
CA PRO A 151 8.01 -8.38 20.41
C PRO A 151 7.27 -7.58 19.32
N PRO A 152 7.57 -7.81 18.03
CA PRO A 152 6.87 -7.16 16.93
C PRO A 152 5.38 -7.51 16.93
N LYS A 153 4.53 -6.49 16.82
CA LYS A 153 3.06 -6.66 16.79
C LYS A 153 2.51 -7.05 15.41
N LYS A 154 3.29 -6.80 14.35
CA LYS A 154 2.93 -7.02 12.96
C LYS A 154 4.15 -7.52 12.20
N LEU A 155 3.93 -8.47 11.31
CA LEU A 155 4.92 -8.97 10.37
C LEU A 155 4.38 -8.76 8.96
N PHE A 156 5.24 -8.31 8.05
CA PHE A 156 4.93 -8.15 6.64
C PHE A 156 5.86 -9.05 5.83
N SER A 157 5.32 -9.74 4.83
CA SER A 157 6.10 -10.63 3.97
C SER A 157 5.67 -10.47 2.51
N ILE A 158 6.63 -10.62 1.61
CA ILE A 158 6.44 -10.64 0.15
C ILE A 158 7.07 -11.90 -0.42
N ALA A 159 6.41 -12.49 -1.41
CA ALA A 159 6.98 -13.57 -2.22
C ALA A 159 7.52 -12.97 -3.52
N GLU A 160 8.85 -12.89 -3.66
CA GLU A 160 9.50 -12.40 -4.89
C GLU A 160 9.61 -13.50 -5.95
N LYS A 161 9.90 -14.73 -5.52
CA LYS A 161 9.98 -15.92 -6.38
C LYS A 161 9.04 -16.99 -5.86
N LEU A 162 8.30 -17.62 -6.77
CA LEU A 162 7.59 -18.85 -6.48
C LEU A 162 8.62 -19.98 -6.48
N GLN A 163 8.76 -20.64 -5.34
CA GLN A 163 9.54 -21.86 -5.27
C GLN A 163 8.78 -22.95 -6.02
N GLU A 164 9.43 -23.56 -7.01
CA GLU A 164 8.82 -24.67 -7.75
C GLU A 164 8.64 -25.87 -6.82
N SER A 165 7.47 -26.51 -6.86
CA SER A 165 7.12 -27.62 -5.96
C SER A 165 8.12 -28.78 -6.06
N LEU A 166 8.54 -29.33 -4.91
CA LEU A 166 9.41 -30.50 -4.78
C LEU A 166 8.80 -31.80 -5.33
N GLU A 167 7.55 -31.80 -5.80
CA GLU A 167 6.91 -32.96 -6.43
C GLU A 167 7.73 -33.52 -7.62
N LYS A 168 8.50 -32.68 -8.31
CA LYS A 168 9.38 -33.12 -9.41
C LYS A 168 10.62 -33.90 -8.96
N HIS A 169 10.99 -33.90 -7.67
CA HIS A 169 12.18 -34.59 -7.17
C HIS A 169 11.88 -35.93 -6.46
N LEU A 170 10.62 -36.23 -6.17
CA LEU A 170 10.23 -37.51 -5.55
C LEU A 170 9.87 -38.60 -6.57
N LEU A 171 9.62 -38.25 -7.82
CA LEU A 171 9.28 -39.22 -8.88
C LEU A 171 10.44 -40.14 -9.34
N PRO A 172 11.73 -39.73 -9.40
CA PRO A 172 12.77 -40.66 -9.87
C PRO A 172 13.18 -41.73 -8.84
N ILE A 173 12.63 -41.72 -7.61
CA ILE A 173 12.94 -42.73 -6.58
C ILE A 173 11.96 -43.91 -6.63
N LEU A 174 10.79 -43.75 -7.27
CA LEU A 174 9.76 -44.80 -7.32
C LEU A 174 9.79 -45.66 -8.60
N GLU A 175 10.66 -45.39 -9.56
CA GLU A 175 10.83 -46.20 -10.79
C GLU A 175 11.97 -47.22 -10.72
N LYS A 176 12.59 -47.43 -9.55
CA LYS A 176 13.69 -48.39 -9.36
C LYS A 176 13.38 -49.61 -8.48
N TYR A 177 12.11 -49.90 -8.24
CA TYR A 177 11.66 -51.16 -7.64
C TYR A 177 10.46 -51.74 -8.38
#